data_AF-A0A553DFV3-F1
#
_entry.id   AF-A0A553DFV3-F1
#
_cell.length_a   1.000
_cell.length_b   1.000
_cell.length_c   1.000
_cell.angle_alpha   90.00
_cell.angle_beta   90.00
_cell.angle_gamma   90.00
#
_symmetry.space_group_name_H-M   'P 1'
#
loop_
_entity.id
_entity.type
_entity.pdbx_description
1 polymer ?
#
loop_
_entity_poly.entity_id
_entity_poly.type
_entity_poly.pdbx_seq_one_letter_code
_entity_poly.pdbx_strand_id
1 'polypeptide(L)'
;MMTTALALLLFSNQFFGQKKSIKDCLISYLDSTSGKVLMGYKSLKGEIIIKAKYLNGSGPLCEMAFVINSEYELVGIDRNDSILLKPYIYDNGPDYEQEGLFKNKKMKRKITYGLLTILLLGGLCFGLNSVFGLFTDFNSWTAGQDIENGKIQIVEIGEMPLNFEEKQKLASSYGFNFYLFGCNVSTATLNGTEYYNKKMIHHLEIKYGLAWWTKFQSQLDSIDNSDKVPTQKPLEDFF
;
A
#
# COMPACT_ATOMS: atom_id res chain seq x y z
N MET A 1 13.99 -6.69 8.41
CA MET A 1 14.02 -5.78 7.23
C MET A 1 14.04 -6.54 5.89
N MET A 2 13.18 -7.54 5.67
CA MET A 2 13.21 -8.36 4.43
C MET A 2 11.85 -8.60 3.78
N THR A 3 10.81 -7.89 4.21
CA THR A 3 9.42 -8.10 3.73
C THR A 3 8.91 -7.01 2.80
N THR A 4 9.58 -5.86 2.68
CA THR A 4 9.15 -4.76 1.81
C THR A 4 9.58 -4.92 0.35
N ALA A 5 10.60 -5.73 0.05
CA ALA A 5 11.08 -5.93 -1.32
C ALA A 5 10.17 -6.84 -2.17
N LEU A 6 9.40 -7.74 -1.55
CA LEU A 6 8.60 -8.74 -2.28
C LEU A 6 7.31 -8.14 -2.88
N ALA A 7 6.77 -7.06 -2.29
CA ALA A 7 5.56 -6.41 -2.79
C ALA A 7 5.80 -5.57 -4.06
N LEU A 8 7.03 -5.06 -4.28
CA LEU A 8 7.38 -4.27 -5.46
C LEU A 8 7.59 -5.10 -6.72
N LEU A 9 7.94 -6.39 -6.59
CA LEU A 9 8.15 -7.29 -7.73
C LEU A 9 6.84 -7.82 -8.36
N LEU A 10 5.71 -7.73 -7.66
CA LEU A 10 4.42 -8.18 -8.20
C LEU A 10 3.73 -7.14 -9.10
N PHE A 11 4.18 -5.88 -9.10
CA PHE A 11 3.59 -4.81 -9.93
C PHE A 11 4.31 -4.55 -11.26
N SER A 12 5.50 -5.10 -11.50
CA SER A 12 6.27 -4.82 -12.72
C SER A 12 5.87 -5.65 -13.95
N ASN A 13 5.05 -6.71 -13.78
CA ASN A 13 4.74 -7.65 -14.86
C ASN A 13 3.57 -7.28 -15.77
N GLN A 14 3.00 -6.07 -15.68
CA GLN A 14 1.78 -5.70 -16.45
C GLN A 14 2.01 -4.73 -17.62
N PHE A 15 3.25 -4.36 -17.96
CA PHE A 15 3.54 -3.33 -18.97
C PHE A 15 4.37 -3.80 -20.18
N PHE A 16 4.14 -5.02 -20.68
CA PHE A 16 4.59 -5.40 -22.04
C PHE A 16 3.40 -5.55 -22.98
N GLY A 17 3.03 -4.45 -23.65
CA GLY A 17 2.10 -4.46 -24.77
C GLY A 17 2.73 -5.21 -25.96
N GLN A 18 2.30 -6.46 -26.19
CA GLN A 18 2.71 -7.21 -27.37
C GLN A 18 2.12 -6.57 -28.63
N LYS A 19 2.98 -6.31 -29.63
CA LYS A 19 2.57 -5.85 -30.98
C LYS A 19 1.73 -6.96 -31.63
N LYS A 20 0.41 -6.74 -31.74
CA LYS A 20 -0.54 -7.76 -32.21
C LYS A 20 -0.28 -8.13 -33.67
N SER A 21 -0.25 -9.43 -33.96
CA SER A 21 0.02 -9.96 -35.30
C SER A 21 -1.15 -9.68 -36.26
N ILE A 22 -0.85 -9.35 -37.52
CA ILE A 22 -1.82 -9.14 -38.61
C ILE A 22 -2.77 -10.34 -38.79
N LYS A 23 -2.37 -11.54 -38.33
CA LYS A 23 -3.18 -12.77 -38.37
C LYS A 23 -4.49 -12.67 -37.58
N ASP A 24 -4.65 -11.68 -36.72
CA ASP A 24 -5.84 -11.50 -35.89
C ASP A 24 -6.84 -10.45 -36.42
N CYS A 25 -6.58 -9.84 -37.59
CA CYS A 25 -7.43 -8.77 -38.12
C CYS A 25 -8.65 -9.33 -38.88
N LEU A 26 -9.76 -8.58 -38.83
CA LEU A 26 -10.93 -8.84 -39.66
C LEU A 26 -10.76 -8.15 -41.03
N ILE A 27 -11.23 -8.80 -42.09
CA ILE A 27 -11.20 -8.26 -43.45
C ILE A 27 -12.59 -7.74 -43.79
N SER A 28 -12.67 -6.59 -44.46
CA SER A 28 -13.93 -6.04 -44.95
C SER A 28 -14.51 -6.92 -46.08
N TYR A 29 -15.83 -6.94 -46.18
CA TYR A 29 -16.54 -7.56 -47.30
C TYR A 29 -17.72 -6.68 -47.72
N LEU A 30 -18.11 -6.79 -48.98
CA LEU A 30 -19.26 -6.08 -49.55
C LEU A 30 -20.44 -7.04 -49.69
N ASP A 31 -21.63 -6.54 -49.39
CA ASP A 31 -22.90 -7.24 -49.52
C ASP A 31 -23.88 -6.35 -50.27
N SER A 32 -24.42 -6.86 -51.37
CA SER A 32 -25.41 -6.18 -52.21
C SER A 32 -26.81 -6.79 -52.13
N THR A 33 -27.03 -7.80 -51.29
CA THR A 33 -28.29 -8.57 -51.22
C THR A 33 -29.49 -7.72 -50.79
N SER A 34 -29.26 -6.60 -50.10
CA SER A 34 -30.29 -5.65 -49.67
C SER A 34 -30.68 -4.60 -50.74
N GLY A 35 -30.12 -4.68 -51.94
CA GLY A 35 -30.30 -3.68 -53.00
C GLY A 35 -29.42 -2.43 -52.86
N LYS A 36 -28.62 -2.34 -51.79
CA LYS A 36 -27.55 -1.36 -51.60
C LYS A 36 -26.25 -2.10 -51.30
N VAL A 37 -25.13 -1.61 -51.83
CA VAL A 37 -23.80 -2.15 -51.49
C VAL A 37 -23.41 -1.64 -50.12
N LEU A 38 -23.38 -2.54 -49.14
CA LEU A 38 -22.98 -2.27 -47.76
C LEU A 38 -21.73 -3.06 -47.42
N MET A 39 -20.96 -2.53 -46.47
CA MET A 39 -19.73 -3.11 -45.97
C MET A 39 -19.93 -3.72 -44.59
N GLY A 40 -19.34 -4.90 -44.38
CA GLY A 40 -19.21 -5.58 -43.08
C GLY A 40 -17.79 -6.11 -42.88
N TYR A 41 -17.55 -6.86 -41.80
CA TYR A 41 -16.26 -7.48 -41.50
C TYR A 41 -16.38 -8.97 -41.19
N LYS A 42 -15.44 -9.75 -41.73
CA LYS A 42 -15.35 -11.19 -41.54
C LYS A 42 -13.95 -11.62 -41.11
N SER A 43 -13.86 -12.76 -40.45
CA SER A 43 -12.57 -13.37 -40.09
C SER A 43 -11.82 -13.83 -41.35
N LEU A 44 -10.52 -14.12 -41.21
CA LEU A 44 -9.72 -14.73 -42.29
C LEU A 44 -10.28 -16.08 -42.78
N LYS A 45 -11.09 -16.75 -41.95
CA LYS A 45 -11.77 -18.02 -42.30
C LYS A 45 -13.11 -17.81 -43.00
N GLY A 46 -13.54 -16.56 -43.20
CA GLY A 46 -14.78 -16.19 -43.87
C GLY A 46 -16.00 -16.06 -42.96
N GLU A 47 -15.87 -16.28 -41.65
CA GLU A 47 -16.95 -16.12 -40.69
C GLU A 47 -17.33 -14.64 -40.55
N ILE A 48 -18.61 -14.32 -40.74
CA ILE A 48 -19.12 -12.95 -40.61
C ILE A 48 -19.17 -12.58 -39.13
N ILE A 49 -18.35 -11.60 -38.73
CA ILE A 49 -18.30 -11.10 -37.34
C ILE A 49 -19.15 -9.85 -37.20
N ILE A 50 -19.04 -8.93 -38.17
CA ILE A 50 -19.85 -7.72 -38.25
C ILE A 50 -20.62 -7.78 -39.56
N LYS A 51 -21.95 -7.85 -39.46
CA LYS A 51 -22.83 -7.89 -40.64
C LYS A 51 -22.69 -6.60 -41.46
N ALA A 52 -22.92 -6.71 -42.77
CA ALA A 52 -22.87 -5.57 -43.66
C ALA A 52 -23.95 -4.54 -43.32
N LYS A 53 -23.52 -3.36 -42.86
CA LYS A 53 -24.40 -2.25 -42.47
C LYS A 53 -23.78 -0.87 -42.67
N TYR A 54 -22.49 -0.81 -43.01
CA TYR A 54 -21.76 0.43 -43.21
C TYR A 54 -21.75 0.82 -44.68
N LEU A 55 -21.77 2.12 -44.98
CA LEU A 55 -21.71 2.62 -46.34
C LEU A 55 -20.30 2.46 -46.93
N ASN A 56 -19.28 2.64 -46.10
CA ASN A 56 -17.86 2.49 -46.47
C ASN A 56 -17.01 2.33 -45.19
N GLY A 57 -15.72 2.02 -45.34
CA GLY A 57 -14.77 2.15 -44.26
C GLY A 57 -13.32 1.90 -44.66
N SER A 58 -12.43 2.01 -43.68
CA SER A 58 -11.00 1.81 -43.82
C SER A 58 -10.65 0.33 -44.02
N GLY A 59 -9.36 0.02 -44.20
CA GLY A 59 -8.84 -1.33 -44.39
C GLY A 59 -9.09 -2.31 -43.23
N PRO A 60 -8.26 -3.36 -43.07
CA PRO A 60 -8.49 -4.43 -42.09
C PRO A 60 -8.72 -3.91 -40.66
N LEU A 61 -9.71 -4.48 -39.97
CA LEU A 61 -10.08 -4.16 -38.60
C LEU A 61 -9.30 -5.05 -37.61
N CYS A 62 -8.16 -4.56 -37.14
CA CYS A 62 -7.31 -5.26 -36.17
C CYS A 62 -7.69 -4.93 -34.72
N GLU A 63 -7.73 -3.64 -34.40
CA GLU A 63 -8.15 -3.09 -33.11
C GLU A 63 -9.31 -2.12 -33.33
N MET A 64 -9.15 -1.22 -34.31
CA MET A 64 -10.15 -0.26 -34.72
C MET A 64 -10.17 -0.13 -36.26
N ALA A 65 -11.34 0.24 -36.79
CA ALA A 65 -11.51 0.68 -38.17
C ALA A 65 -12.46 1.88 -38.19
N PHE A 66 -12.23 2.80 -39.12
CA PHE A 66 -13.15 3.90 -39.36
C PHE A 66 -14.17 3.49 -40.41
N VAL A 67 -15.44 3.72 -40.14
CA VAL A 67 -16.56 3.35 -41.01
C VAL A 67 -17.55 4.50 -41.10
N ILE A 68 -18.29 4.54 -42.21
CA ILE A 68 -19.39 5.50 -42.41
C ILE A 68 -20.70 4.77 -42.13
N ASN A 69 -21.45 5.22 -41.14
CA ASN A 69 -22.74 4.62 -40.80
C ASN A 69 -23.87 5.07 -41.75
N SER A 70 -25.08 4.54 -41.55
CA SER A 70 -26.27 4.91 -42.36
C SER A 70 -26.70 6.37 -42.23
N GLU A 71 -26.21 7.08 -41.21
CA GLU A 71 -26.46 8.50 -40.96
C GLU A 71 -25.36 9.39 -41.57
N TYR A 72 -24.46 8.82 -42.38
CA TYR A 72 -23.31 9.50 -42.98
C TYR A 72 -22.29 10.03 -41.96
N GLU A 73 -22.29 9.50 -40.73
CA GLU A 73 -21.27 9.83 -39.74
C GLU A 73 -20.04 8.93 -39.89
N LEU A 74 -18.85 9.53 -39.87
CA LEU A 74 -17.60 8.79 -39.69
C LEU A 74 -17.49 8.37 -38.21
N VAL A 75 -17.31 7.07 -37.95
CA VAL A 75 -17.17 6.52 -36.60
C VAL A 75 -16.03 5.50 -36.56
N GLY A 76 -15.28 5.47 -35.46
CA GLY A 76 -14.32 4.40 -35.17
C GLY A 76 -15.01 3.27 -34.43
N ILE A 77 -14.89 2.05 -34.93
CA ILE A 77 -15.49 0.84 -34.33
C ILE A 77 -14.43 -0.18 -33.91
N ASP A 78 -14.76 -1.00 -32.91
CA ASP A 78 -13.97 -2.17 -32.54
C ASP A 78 -14.45 -3.46 -33.23
N ARG A 79 -13.78 -4.57 -32.93
CA ARG A 79 -14.10 -5.91 -33.46
C ARG A 79 -15.46 -6.46 -33.03
N ASN A 80 -16.07 -5.88 -32.00
CA ASN A 80 -17.39 -6.25 -31.48
C ASN A 80 -18.46 -5.27 -31.95
N ASP A 81 -18.18 -4.49 -33.00
CA ASP A 81 -19.15 -3.55 -33.58
C ASP A 81 -19.54 -2.40 -32.62
N SER A 82 -18.73 -2.18 -31.57
CA SER A 82 -18.94 -1.10 -30.61
C SER A 82 -18.27 0.18 -31.11
N ILE A 83 -19.01 1.30 -31.07
CA ILE A 83 -18.47 2.62 -31.40
C ILE A 83 -17.49 3.03 -30.31
N LEU A 84 -16.22 3.16 -30.66
CA LEU A 84 -15.15 3.63 -29.77
C LEU A 84 -15.08 5.15 -29.73
N LEU A 85 -15.25 5.81 -30.88
CA LEU A 85 -15.12 7.25 -31.03
C LEU A 85 -15.87 7.76 -32.27
N LYS A 86 -16.25 9.04 -32.24
CA LYS A 86 -16.73 9.80 -33.40
C LYS A 86 -15.72 10.92 -33.69
N PRO A 87 -14.86 10.80 -34.71
CA PRO A 87 -13.93 11.87 -35.04
C PRO A 87 -14.72 13.12 -35.45
N TYR A 88 -14.28 14.27 -34.95
CA TYR A 88 -14.80 15.54 -35.41
C TYR A 88 -13.92 15.98 -36.58
N ILE A 89 -14.43 15.91 -37.81
CA ILE A 89 -13.66 16.28 -38.99
C ILE A 89 -13.59 17.82 -39.02
N TYR A 90 -12.61 18.39 -38.33
CA TYR A 90 -12.22 19.79 -38.56
C TYR A 90 -11.36 19.85 -39.83
N ASP A 91 -11.71 20.76 -40.73
CA ASP A 91 -11.06 20.98 -42.03
C ASP A 91 -9.68 21.66 -41.87
N ASN A 92 -8.78 21.09 -41.05
CA ASN A 92 -7.42 21.58 -40.84
C ASN A 92 -6.46 20.39 -40.56
N GLY A 93 -6.32 19.49 -41.53
CA GLY A 93 -5.36 18.37 -41.48
C GLY A 93 -5.82 17.18 -40.63
N PRO A 94 -5.34 15.95 -40.93
CA PRO A 94 -5.69 14.78 -40.13
C PRO A 94 -5.05 14.89 -38.74
N ASP A 95 -5.87 14.87 -37.68
CA ASP A 95 -5.39 14.75 -36.30
C ASP A 95 -4.57 13.46 -36.17
N TYR A 96 -3.24 13.58 -36.06
CA TYR A 96 -2.36 12.42 -35.96
C TYR A 96 -2.40 11.84 -34.54
N GLU A 97 -2.37 10.52 -34.40
CA GLU A 97 -2.27 9.83 -33.10
C GLU A 97 -1.08 10.34 -32.24
N GLN A 98 -0.07 10.86 -32.91
CA GLN A 98 1.16 11.42 -32.35
C GLN A 98 0.92 12.73 -31.57
N GLU A 99 -0.18 13.45 -31.83
CA GLU A 99 -0.49 14.74 -31.21
C GLU A 99 -1.18 14.60 -29.84
N GLY A 100 -1.52 13.38 -29.42
CA GLY A 100 -2.06 13.13 -28.07
C GLY A 100 -3.41 13.80 -27.76
N LEU A 101 -4.08 14.37 -28.77
CA LEU A 101 -5.36 15.07 -28.66
C LEU A 101 -6.55 14.13 -28.44
N PHE A 102 -6.36 12.82 -28.61
CA PHE A 102 -7.30 11.80 -28.16
C PHE A 102 -7.39 11.82 -26.64
N LYS A 103 -8.30 12.65 -26.08
CA LYS A 103 -8.65 12.68 -24.65
C LYS A 103 -9.21 11.31 -24.23
N ASN A 104 -8.32 10.36 -23.94
CA ASN A 104 -8.65 9.01 -23.54
C ASN A 104 -9.17 9.03 -22.09
N LYS A 105 -10.47 9.34 -21.94
CA LYS A 105 -11.18 9.51 -20.66
C LYS A 105 -11.05 8.26 -19.77
N LYS A 106 -10.89 7.08 -20.38
CA LYS A 106 -10.73 5.79 -19.71
C LYS A 106 -9.35 5.63 -19.04
N MET A 107 -8.30 6.19 -19.65
CA MET A 107 -6.92 6.11 -19.12
C MET A 107 -6.70 7.06 -17.95
N LYS A 108 -7.18 8.31 -18.05
CA LYS A 108 -7.15 9.28 -16.94
C LYS A 108 -7.86 8.72 -15.69
N ARG A 109 -9.01 8.06 -15.87
CA ARG A 109 -9.77 7.46 -14.77
C ARG A 109 -9.00 6.38 -14.02
N LYS A 110 -8.25 5.51 -14.70
CA LYS A 110 -7.42 4.48 -14.06
C LYS A 110 -6.28 5.08 -13.24
N ILE A 111 -5.61 6.10 -13.77
CA ILE A 111 -4.53 6.82 -13.07
C ILE A 111 -5.07 7.50 -11.81
N THR A 112 -6.23 8.17 -11.92
CA THR A 112 -6.87 8.83 -10.78
C THR A 112 -7.23 7.83 -9.68
N TYR A 113 -7.82 6.68 -10.00
CA TYR A 113 -8.12 5.66 -8.98
C TYR A 113 -6.86 5.04 -8.37
N GLY A 114 -5.82 4.82 -9.17
CA GLY A 114 -4.53 4.35 -8.66
C GLY A 114 -3.95 5.31 -7.62
N LEU A 115 -3.90 6.60 -7.96
CA LEU A 115 -3.39 7.63 -7.05
C LEU A 115 -4.25 7.80 -5.80
N LEU A 116 -5.58 7.77 -5.94
CA LEU A 116 -6.50 7.81 -4.81
C LEU A 116 -6.32 6.60 -3.88
N THR A 117 -6.10 5.42 -4.45
CA THR A 117 -5.85 4.20 -3.67
C THR A 117 -4.54 4.29 -2.90
N ILE A 118 -3.48 4.79 -3.52
CA ILE A 118 -2.18 5.02 -2.85
C ILE A 118 -2.34 6.03 -1.70
N LEU A 119 -3.09 7.12 -1.90
CA LEU A 119 -3.34 8.11 -0.85
C LEU A 119 -4.15 7.52 0.31
N LEU A 120 -5.19 6.75 0.01
CA LEU A 120 -6.01 6.09 1.03
C LEU A 120 -5.21 5.05 1.82
N LEU A 121 -4.47 4.18 1.14
CA LEU A 121 -3.64 3.16 1.79
C LEU A 121 -2.47 3.78 2.55
N GLY A 122 -1.83 4.82 1.99
CA GLY A 122 -0.76 5.56 2.63
C GLY A 122 -1.25 6.26 3.90
N GLY A 123 -2.40 6.94 3.83
CA GLY A 123 -3.04 7.59 4.97
C GLY A 123 -3.44 6.59 6.05
N LEU A 124 -4.04 5.46 5.68
CA LEU A 124 -4.39 4.38 6.62
C LEU A 124 -3.13 3.80 7.29
N CYS A 125 -2.09 3.51 6.52
CA CYS A 125 -0.83 2.96 7.01
C CYS A 125 -0.15 3.93 8.00
N PHE A 126 -0.10 5.22 7.64
CA PHE A 126 0.43 6.27 8.51
C PHE A 126 -0.39 6.42 9.80
N GLY A 127 -1.72 6.39 9.71
CA GLY A 127 -2.62 6.48 10.85
C GLY A 127 -2.45 5.30 11.81
N LEU A 128 -2.44 4.08 11.27
CA LEU A 128 -2.21 2.86 12.06
C LEU A 128 -0.84 2.86 12.74
N ASN A 129 0.21 3.30 12.04
CA ASN A 129 1.52 3.41 12.65
C ASN A 129 1.56 4.49 13.75
N SER A 130 0.89 5.61 13.56
CA SER A 130 0.85 6.69 14.56
C SER A 130 0.12 6.25 15.83
N VAL A 131 -0.96 5.46 15.70
CA VAL A 131 -1.77 5.01 16.86
C VAL A 131 -1.18 3.78 17.55
N PHE A 132 -0.65 2.82 16.79
CA PHE A 132 -0.26 1.52 17.34
C PHE A 132 1.26 1.27 17.31
N GLY A 133 2.04 2.13 16.66
CA GLY A 133 3.47 1.91 16.47
C GLY A 133 3.78 0.62 15.68
N LEU A 134 2.96 0.24 14.70
CA LEU A 134 3.09 -1.06 14.02
C LEU A 134 4.47 -1.30 13.39
N PHE A 135 5.18 -0.24 13.00
CA PHE A 135 6.49 -0.33 12.33
C PHE A 135 7.65 0.12 13.22
N THR A 136 7.44 0.25 14.53
CA THR A 136 8.54 0.54 15.47
C THR A 136 9.24 -0.75 15.86
N ASP A 137 10.51 -0.67 16.27
CA ASP A 137 11.26 -1.87 16.70
C ASP A 137 10.56 -2.56 17.89
N PHE A 138 9.99 -1.77 18.78
CA PHE A 138 9.18 -2.23 19.91
C PHE A 138 7.70 -2.11 19.56
N ASN A 139 7.07 -3.20 19.13
CA ASN A 139 5.63 -3.31 18.90
C ASN A 139 5.12 -4.71 19.33
N SER A 140 3.81 -4.92 19.39
CA SER A 140 3.21 -6.20 19.85
C SER A 140 3.64 -7.43 19.05
N TRP A 141 3.89 -7.28 17.74
CA TRP A 141 4.40 -8.37 16.92
C TRP A 141 5.82 -8.74 17.34
N THR A 142 6.73 -7.76 17.39
CA THR A 142 8.12 -7.98 17.83
C THR A 142 8.16 -8.58 19.24
N ALA A 143 7.28 -8.13 20.16
CA ALA A 143 7.21 -8.72 21.50
C ALA A 143 6.92 -10.23 21.46
N GLY A 144 6.09 -10.70 20.54
CA GLY A 144 5.86 -12.15 20.37
C GLY A 144 7.12 -12.88 19.95
N GLN A 145 7.84 -12.34 18.97
CA GLN A 145 9.09 -12.93 18.49
C GLN A 145 10.18 -12.91 19.58
N ASP A 146 10.31 -11.81 20.30
CA ASP A 146 11.27 -11.67 21.39
C ASP A 146 10.97 -12.67 22.53
N ILE A 147 9.68 -12.89 22.86
CA ILE A 147 9.27 -13.94 23.80
C ILE A 147 9.66 -15.34 23.32
N GLU A 148 9.34 -15.69 22.08
CA GLU A 148 9.67 -16.99 21.48
C GLU A 148 11.19 -17.24 21.46
N ASN A 149 11.98 -16.19 21.26
CA ASN A 149 13.44 -16.25 21.26
C ASN A 149 14.06 -16.17 22.67
N GLY A 150 13.25 -16.12 23.73
CA GLY A 150 13.73 -16.01 25.11
C GLY A 150 14.32 -14.64 25.48
N LYS A 151 14.15 -13.63 24.62
CA LYS A 151 14.59 -12.26 24.84
C LYS A 151 13.51 -11.47 25.55
N ILE A 152 13.35 -11.72 26.86
CA ILE A 152 12.36 -11.01 27.66
C ILE A 152 12.95 -9.69 28.13
N GLN A 153 12.33 -8.58 27.73
CA GLN A 153 12.78 -7.25 28.08
C GLN A 153 11.61 -6.28 28.20
N ILE A 154 11.72 -5.31 29.11
CA ILE A 154 10.75 -4.22 29.28
C ILE A 154 11.46 -2.93 28.90
N VAL A 155 10.85 -2.17 27.99
CA VAL A 155 11.43 -0.92 27.50
C VAL A 155 11.00 0.22 28.41
N GLU A 156 11.96 0.96 28.95
CA GLU A 156 11.71 2.18 29.73
C GLU A 156 12.12 3.38 28.90
N ILE A 157 11.22 4.36 28.76
CA ILE A 157 11.47 5.58 28.00
C ILE A 157 11.68 6.72 29.00
N GLY A 158 12.82 7.40 28.89
CA GLY A 158 13.11 8.58 29.70
C GLY A 158 14.57 8.70 30.08
N GLU A 159 14.82 9.43 31.17
CA GLU A 159 16.14 9.53 31.77
C GLU A 159 16.49 8.23 32.50
N MET A 160 17.78 7.88 32.50
CA MET A 160 18.27 6.73 33.24
C MET A 160 18.04 6.97 34.74
N PRO A 161 17.36 6.05 35.45
CA PRO A 161 17.16 6.21 36.88
C PRO A 161 18.51 6.10 37.63
N LEU A 162 18.67 6.84 38.73
CA LEU A 162 19.91 6.84 39.52
C LEU A 162 20.32 5.42 39.97
N ASN A 163 19.33 4.60 40.31
CA ASN A 163 19.53 3.23 40.81
C ASN A 163 19.35 2.17 39.71
N PHE A 164 19.66 2.52 38.46
CA PHE A 164 19.41 1.65 37.32
C PHE A 164 20.09 0.27 37.46
N GLU A 165 21.32 0.21 37.95
CA GLU A 165 22.04 -1.07 38.11
C GLU A 165 21.33 -2.02 39.08
N GLU A 166 20.80 -1.52 40.19
CA GLU A 166 20.09 -2.32 41.18
C GLU A 166 18.73 -2.79 40.64
N LYS A 167 18.00 -1.89 39.97
CA LYS A 167 16.74 -2.22 39.29
C LYS A 167 16.94 -3.28 38.21
N GLN A 168 18.00 -3.13 37.42
CA GLN A 168 18.38 -4.08 36.38
C GLN A 168 18.77 -5.44 36.98
N LYS A 169 19.53 -5.45 38.08
CA LYS A 169 19.88 -6.69 38.79
C LYS A 169 18.64 -7.41 39.33
N LEU A 170 17.67 -6.66 39.88
CA LEU A 170 16.39 -7.20 40.31
C LEU A 170 15.60 -7.78 39.11
N ALA A 171 15.48 -7.04 38.01
CA ALA A 171 14.83 -7.54 36.79
C ALA A 171 15.45 -8.84 36.27
N SER A 172 16.78 -8.90 36.21
CA SER A 172 17.51 -10.09 35.75
C SER A 172 17.27 -11.31 36.66
N SER A 173 17.01 -11.11 37.96
CA SER A 173 16.61 -12.20 38.86
C SER A 173 15.25 -12.83 38.52
N TYR A 174 14.39 -12.09 37.81
CA TYR A 174 13.14 -12.58 37.23
C TYR A 174 13.28 -13.00 35.75
N GLY A 175 14.50 -13.06 35.23
CA GLY A 175 14.78 -13.55 33.88
C GLY A 175 14.34 -12.61 32.76
N PHE A 176 14.31 -11.31 33.01
CA PHE A 176 14.14 -10.28 31.97
C PHE A 176 15.09 -9.10 32.21
N ASN A 177 15.23 -8.22 31.23
CA ASN A 177 16.06 -7.02 31.36
C ASN A 177 15.28 -5.74 31.06
N PHE A 178 15.74 -4.62 31.59
CA PHE A 178 15.27 -3.31 31.12
C PHE A 178 16.04 -2.91 29.87
N TYR A 179 15.33 -2.29 28.93
CA TYR A 179 15.91 -1.63 27.78
C TYR A 179 15.61 -0.14 27.88
N LEU A 180 16.61 0.67 28.18
CA LEU A 180 16.44 2.11 28.29
C LEU A 180 16.44 2.77 26.92
N PHE A 181 15.37 3.49 26.64
CA PHE A 181 15.24 4.40 25.53
C PHE A 181 15.39 5.83 26.05
N GLY A 182 16.18 6.66 25.37
CA GLY A 182 16.38 8.05 25.77
C GLY A 182 15.10 8.92 25.63
N CYS A 183 15.21 10.19 26.01
CA CYS A 183 14.07 11.11 26.05
C CYS A 183 13.52 11.52 24.66
N ASN A 184 14.32 11.41 23.60
CA ASN A 184 13.91 11.82 22.26
C ASN A 184 13.28 10.66 21.50
N VAL A 185 11.99 10.42 21.75
CA VAL A 185 11.19 9.38 21.10
C VAL A 185 10.03 9.94 20.31
N SER A 186 9.69 9.27 19.21
CA SER A 186 8.50 9.59 18.44
C SER A 186 7.22 9.10 19.14
N THR A 187 6.07 9.72 18.86
CA THR A 187 4.76 9.25 19.34
C THR A 187 4.49 7.81 18.90
N ALA A 188 4.88 7.43 17.68
CA ALA A 188 4.73 6.06 17.21
C ALA A 188 5.55 5.09 18.09
N THR A 189 6.79 5.46 18.44
CA THR A 189 7.67 4.68 19.34
C THR A 189 7.07 4.52 20.73
N LEU A 190 6.52 5.60 21.30
CA LEU A 190 5.81 5.57 22.59
C LEU A 190 4.66 4.57 22.56
N ASN A 191 3.78 4.68 21.56
CA ASN A 191 2.60 3.82 21.42
C ASN A 191 3.00 2.36 21.16
N GLY A 192 3.95 2.11 20.25
CA GLY A 192 4.43 0.76 19.99
C GLY A 192 5.04 0.11 21.23
N THR A 193 5.83 0.88 21.99
CA THR A 193 6.44 0.43 23.24
C THR A 193 5.39 0.07 24.29
N GLU A 194 4.31 0.82 24.39
CA GLU A 194 3.19 0.49 25.28
C GLU A 194 2.62 -0.91 24.97
N TYR A 195 2.30 -1.19 23.71
CA TYR A 195 1.79 -2.50 23.30
C TYR A 195 2.82 -3.62 23.45
N TYR A 196 4.09 -3.33 23.17
CA TYR A 196 5.21 -4.25 23.38
C TYR A 196 5.33 -4.64 24.86
N ASN A 197 5.43 -3.65 25.75
CA ASN A 197 5.58 -3.86 27.19
C ASN A 197 4.37 -4.56 27.78
N LYS A 198 3.14 -4.21 27.35
CA LYS A 198 1.92 -4.89 27.77
C LYS A 198 1.98 -6.39 27.51
N LYS A 199 2.48 -6.81 26.34
CA LYS A 199 2.62 -8.23 26.00
C LYS A 199 3.73 -8.93 26.78
N MET A 200 4.84 -8.23 27.05
CA MET A 200 5.92 -8.74 27.90
C MET A 200 5.48 -8.93 29.35
N ILE A 201 4.80 -7.94 29.93
CA ILE A 201 4.23 -8.01 31.28
C ILE A 201 3.23 -9.15 31.36
N HIS A 202 2.32 -9.26 30.38
CA HIS A 202 1.35 -10.36 30.35
C HIS A 202 2.02 -11.74 30.33
N HIS A 203 3.09 -11.91 29.54
CA HIS A 203 3.88 -13.14 29.55
C HIS A 203 4.50 -13.44 30.93
N LEU A 204 5.03 -12.41 31.59
CA LEU A 204 5.60 -12.54 32.93
C LEU A 204 4.53 -12.84 33.99
N GLU A 205 3.34 -12.27 33.89
CA GLU A 205 2.20 -12.59 34.77
C GLU A 205 1.71 -14.03 34.58
N ILE A 206 1.69 -14.54 33.35
CA ILE A 206 1.40 -15.97 33.11
C ILE A 206 2.45 -16.85 33.80
N LYS A 207 3.73 -16.44 33.78
CA LYS A 207 4.85 -17.20 34.34
C LYS A 207 4.91 -17.16 35.86
N TYR A 208 4.66 -16.01 36.47
CA TYR A 208 4.88 -15.77 37.91
C TYR A 208 3.59 -15.59 38.72
N GLY A 209 2.44 -15.53 38.07
CA GLY A 209 1.12 -15.35 38.68
C GLY A 209 0.54 -13.95 38.44
N LEU A 210 -0.79 -13.86 38.57
CA LEU A 210 -1.53 -12.61 38.47
C LEU A 210 -1.01 -11.56 39.46
N ALA A 211 -0.99 -10.29 39.03
CA ALA A 211 -0.50 -9.15 39.82
C ALA A 211 0.99 -9.22 40.21
N TRP A 212 1.77 -10.12 39.58
CA TRP A 212 3.22 -10.17 39.75
C TRP A 212 3.86 -8.81 39.43
N TRP A 213 3.37 -8.11 38.40
CA TRP A 213 3.91 -6.80 38.03
C TRP A 213 3.76 -5.76 39.13
N THR A 214 2.62 -5.74 39.83
CA THR A 214 2.39 -4.85 40.98
C THR A 214 3.36 -5.16 42.12
N LYS A 215 3.59 -6.44 42.40
CA LYS A 215 4.58 -6.86 43.41
C LYS A 215 5.99 -6.43 43.00
N PHE A 216 6.37 -6.63 41.74
CA PHE A 216 7.67 -6.25 41.22
C PHE A 216 7.87 -4.72 41.30
N GLN A 217 6.88 -3.92 40.91
CA GLN A 217 6.90 -2.46 41.05
C GLN A 217 7.13 -2.03 42.51
N SER A 218 6.48 -2.68 43.49
CA SER A 218 6.73 -2.37 44.91
C SER A 218 8.17 -2.65 45.36
N GLN A 219 8.84 -3.62 44.73
CA GLN A 219 10.26 -3.88 45.01
C GLN A 219 11.15 -2.79 44.38
N LEU A 220 10.80 -2.29 43.20
CA LEU A 220 11.49 -1.14 42.60
C LEU A 220 11.33 0.13 43.45
N ASP A 221 10.13 0.38 43.96
CA ASP A 221 9.86 1.53 44.84
C ASP A 221 10.69 1.46 46.13
N SER A 222 10.94 0.26 46.65
CA SER A 222 11.82 0.07 47.81
C SER A 222 13.26 0.46 47.52
N ILE A 223 13.76 0.17 46.31
CA ILE A 223 15.12 0.55 45.86
C ILE A 223 15.21 2.08 45.74
N ASP A 224 14.20 2.74 45.17
CA ASP A 224 14.21 4.20 45.03
C ASP A 224 14.16 4.94 46.37
N ASN A 225 13.63 4.30 47.42
CA ASN A 225 13.55 4.89 48.75
C ASN A 225 14.77 4.59 49.63
N SER A 226 15.56 3.55 49.35
CA SER A 226 16.79 3.27 50.11
C SER A 226 17.92 4.25 49.83
N ASP A 227 17.97 4.82 48.63
CA ASP A 227 19.02 5.78 48.22
C ASP A 227 18.66 7.24 48.47
N LYS A 228 17.51 7.51 49.10
CA LYS A 228 17.25 8.81 49.71
C LYS A 228 18.15 8.94 50.95
N VAL A 229 19.43 9.24 50.72
CA VAL A 229 20.37 9.73 51.73
C VAL A 229 19.65 10.82 52.54
N PRO A 230 19.63 10.77 53.88
CA PRO A 230 19.09 11.86 54.67
C PRO A 230 19.84 13.11 54.27
N THR A 231 19.12 14.08 53.71
CA THR A 231 19.64 15.39 53.32
C THR A 231 20.53 15.88 54.46
N GLN A 232 21.84 16.01 54.19
CA GLN A 232 22.75 16.66 55.12
C GLN A 232 22.11 18.00 55.49
N LYS A 233 21.84 18.15 56.78
CA LYS A 233 21.30 19.36 57.40
C LYS A 233 22.09 20.54 56.83
N PRO A 234 21.42 21.62 56.35
CA PRO A 234 22.14 22.78 55.84
C PRO A 234 23.14 23.22 56.91
N LEU A 235 24.37 23.47 56.48
CA LEU A 235 25.43 24.03 57.32
C LEU A 235 25.10 25.52 57.54
N GLU A 236 23.99 25.80 58.23
CA GLU A 236 23.75 27.06 58.91
C GLU A 236 24.55 27.01 60.21
N ASP A 237 25.58 27.87 60.27
CA ASP A 237 26.34 28.33 61.45
C ASP A 237 27.85 28.27 61.20
N PHE A 238 28.32 29.02 60.21
CA PHE A 238 29.67 29.60 60.20
C PHE A 238 29.64 30.86 59.32
N PHE A 239 29.09 31.97 59.83
CA PHE A 239 29.56 33.34 59.64
C PHE A 239 28.83 34.26 60.61
#